data_AF-A0AB34C5V7-F1
#
_entry.id   AF-A0AB34C5V7-F1
#
_cell.length_a   1.000
_cell.length_b   1.000
_cell.length_c   1.000
_cell.angle_alpha   90.00
_cell.angle_beta   90.00
_cell.angle_gamma   90.00
#
_symmetry.space_group_name_H-M   'P 1'
#
loop_
_entity.id
_entity.type
_entity.pdbx_description
1 polymer ?
#
loop_
_entity_poly.entity_id
_entity_poly.type
_entity_poly.pdbx_seq_one_letter_code
_entity_poly.pdbx_strand_id
1 'polypeptide(L)'
;MLPSLLRWSALFMALSLSACDDAPRFTQAEPGEARSGGEATVRKSDQNAFSMPSANLSPTRRLDFSVGNSFFRSPWVIAPSTTTARDGLGPLFNTNGCQNCHIKDGRGHPPTPDSDNAVSMLVRLSIPNEPAYAKVIEQLGIVPEPVYGGQFQDMAVPGVAPEGKVRVEYEPLTVRFKDGSEVELRKPKLQITQLGYGPMHPDTRFSARVAPPMIGLGLLEAIPEAAILANAQAQAKANNGIAGRPNRVWDDAQQKTVLGRFGWKAGQPNLNQQNVHAFSGDMGLTTSLRPFDDCTDAQTACKQAPNGNGPDGEPEVSDNILRLVLFYSRNLGVPARREVGSPQVLAGKNLFYQAGCQSCHTPRFTTAADAAEPELANQVIRPYSDLLLHDMGEGLADHRSEFQAGGRDWRTPPLWGIGLTQTVSGHTQFLHDGRARNLLEAVLWHGGEAQAAQRQVLSFNAEQRAALLAFLNSL
;
A
#
# COMPACT_ATOMS: atom_id res chain seq x y z
N MET A 1 16.49 71.41 -9.93
CA MET A 1 15.70 70.42 -9.18
C MET A 1 15.59 69.15 -10.03
N LEU A 2 16.02 68.03 -9.44
CA LEU A 2 15.86 66.61 -9.82
C LEU A 2 16.31 66.11 -11.21
N PRO A 3 17.43 65.34 -11.22
CA PRO A 3 17.50 64.11 -11.99
C PRO A 3 18.03 62.97 -11.10
N SER A 4 17.17 62.10 -10.53
CA SER A 4 17.71 60.87 -9.91
C SER A 4 16.75 59.69 -9.72
N LEU A 5 15.54 59.68 -10.29
CA LEU A 5 14.56 58.63 -9.95
C LEU A 5 14.59 57.39 -10.86
N LEU A 6 15.34 57.39 -11.97
CA LEU A 6 15.33 56.26 -12.93
C LEU A 6 16.42 55.19 -12.72
N ARG A 7 17.40 55.38 -11.84
CA ARG A 7 18.48 54.39 -11.62
C ARG A 7 18.23 53.40 -10.48
N TRP A 8 17.20 53.62 -9.67
CA TRP A 8 16.88 52.74 -8.54
C TRP A 8 15.83 51.68 -8.88
N SER A 9 15.14 51.80 -10.02
CA SER A 9 14.11 50.86 -10.47
C SER A 9 14.69 49.53 -11.00
N ALA A 10 15.88 49.57 -11.60
CA ALA A 10 16.54 48.38 -12.14
C ALA A 10 17.22 47.52 -11.05
N LEU A 11 17.65 48.14 -9.94
CA LEU A 11 18.30 47.42 -8.85
C LEU A 11 17.28 46.67 -7.97
N PHE A 12 16.05 47.18 -7.84
CA PHE A 12 14.98 46.48 -7.12
C PHE A 12 14.30 45.35 -7.92
N MET A 13 14.40 45.36 -9.26
CA MET A 13 13.93 44.25 -10.10
C MET A 13 14.92 43.08 -10.17
N ALA A 14 16.20 43.30 -9.84
CA ALA A 14 17.21 42.24 -9.77
C ALA A 14 17.25 41.51 -8.41
N LEU A 15 16.63 42.06 -7.37
CA LEU A 15 16.58 41.48 -6.02
C LEU A 15 15.28 40.71 -5.72
N SER A 16 14.31 40.67 -6.64
CA SER A 16 13.08 39.89 -6.51
C SER A 16 13.13 38.51 -7.19
N LEU A 17 14.27 38.12 -7.77
CA LEU A 17 14.47 36.83 -8.44
C LEU A 17 15.33 35.82 -7.66
N SER A 18 15.84 36.17 -6.48
CA SER A 18 16.69 35.31 -5.66
C SER A 18 15.95 34.58 -4.53
N ALA A 19 14.62 34.56 -4.53
CA ALA A 19 13.81 33.92 -3.50
C ALA A 19 13.00 32.74 -4.07
N CYS A 20 13.66 31.78 -4.72
CA CYS A 20 13.05 30.53 -5.20
C CYS A 20 14.11 29.45 -5.42
N ASP A 21 14.98 29.15 -4.44
CA ASP A 21 15.75 27.89 -4.49
C ASP A 21 16.19 27.43 -3.08
N ASP A 22 15.24 27.34 -2.15
CA ASP A 22 15.48 26.76 -0.80
C ASP A 22 15.55 25.22 -0.81
N ALA A 23 15.45 24.59 -1.99
CA ALA A 23 15.56 23.14 -2.10
C ALA A 23 17.04 22.71 -1.88
N PRO A 24 17.29 21.69 -1.05
CA PRO A 24 18.64 21.18 -0.85
C PRO A 24 19.20 20.65 -2.17
N ARG A 25 20.44 21.02 -2.49
CA ARG A 25 21.15 20.55 -3.67
C ARG A 25 22.04 19.34 -3.34
N PHE A 26 21.69 18.20 -3.91
CA PHE A 26 22.44 16.95 -3.82
C PHE A 26 23.44 16.83 -4.97
N THR A 27 24.73 16.84 -4.65
CA THR A 27 25.84 16.60 -5.59
C THR A 27 26.56 15.28 -5.33
N GLN A 28 26.24 14.61 -4.23
CA GLN A 28 26.76 13.30 -3.84
C GLN A 28 25.70 12.54 -3.04
N ALA A 29 25.83 11.22 -3.00
CA ALA A 29 24.97 10.38 -2.17
C ALA A 29 25.22 10.66 -0.68
N GLU A 30 24.16 10.64 0.12
CA GLU A 30 24.25 10.70 1.57
C GLU A 30 24.88 9.40 2.13
N PRO A 31 25.58 9.46 3.27
CA PRO A 31 26.12 8.27 3.92
C PRO A 31 25.02 7.21 4.17
N GLY A 32 25.27 5.99 3.68
CA GLY A 32 24.35 4.87 3.82
C GLY A 32 23.08 4.96 2.97
N GLU A 33 22.99 5.88 1.99
CA GLU A 33 21.79 6.03 1.14
C GLU A 33 21.42 4.77 0.34
N ALA A 34 22.41 3.90 0.04
CA ALA A 34 22.18 2.59 -0.56
C ALA A 34 21.53 1.57 0.40
N ARG A 35 21.59 1.80 1.72
CA ARG A 35 21.08 0.90 2.77
C ARG A 35 19.64 1.28 3.15
N SER A 36 18.69 1.05 2.23
CA SER A 36 17.28 1.43 2.39
C SER A 36 16.62 0.84 3.65
N GLY A 37 17.03 -0.36 4.08
CA GLY A 37 16.56 -1.01 5.31
C GLY A 37 17.59 -1.04 6.44
N GLY A 38 18.61 -0.16 6.44
CA GLY A 38 19.71 -0.24 7.40
C GLY A 38 20.54 -1.53 7.22
N GLU A 39 20.88 -2.20 8.31
CA GLU A 39 21.56 -3.51 8.30
C GLU A 39 20.68 -4.64 7.75
N ALA A 40 19.36 -4.48 7.71
CA ALA A 40 18.45 -5.44 7.10
C ALA A 40 18.44 -5.38 5.55
N THR A 41 19.13 -4.40 4.95
CA THR A 41 19.17 -4.22 3.49
C THR A 41 19.77 -5.41 2.75
N VAL A 42 19.06 -5.93 1.74
CA VAL A 42 19.51 -7.04 0.90
C VAL A 42 20.12 -6.56 -0.41
N ARG A 43 21.20 -7.20 -0.88
CA ARG A 43 21.85 -6.88 -2.16
C ARG A 43 21.39 -7.82 -3.26
N LYS A 44 20.13 -7.68 -3.68
CA LYS A 44 19.54 -8.46 -4.77
C LYS A 44 18.63 -7.57 -5.62
N SER A 45 18.71 -7.70 -6.93
CA SER A 45 17.97 -6.88 -7.89
C SER A 45 17.36 -7.68 -9.04
N ASP A 46 17.34 -9.01 -8.92
CA ASP A 46 16.67 -9.91 -9.87
C ASP A 46 15.20 -10.12 -9.47
N GLN A 47 14.53 -11.06 -10.14
CA GLN A 47 13.13 -11.42 -9.88
C GLN A 47 12.79 -11.88 -8.45
N ASN A 48 13.79 -12.22 -7.64
CA ASN A 48 13.64 -12.60 -6.24
C ASN A 48 14.10 -11.50 -5.29
N ALA A 49 14.30 -10.26 -5.76
CA ALA A 49 14.77 -9.15 -4.93
C ALA A 49 13.90 -8.93 -3.70
N PHE A 50 12.59 -9.18 -3.81
CA PHE A 50 11.64 -8.99 -2.71
C PHE A 50 11.45 -10.22 -1.81
N SER A 51 11.97 -11.38 -2.19
CA SER A 51 11.78 -12.65 -1.47
C SER A 51 12.97 -13.02 -0.57
N MET A 52 13.85 -12.06 -0.28
CA MET A 52 15.04 -12.30 0.53
C MET A 52 14.76 -12.04 2.01
N PRO A 53 15.27 -12.87 2.93
CA PRO A 53 15.26 -12.54 4.35
C PRO A 53 16.11 -11.29 4.62
N SER A 54 15.76 -10.53 5.66
CA SER A 54 16.58 -9.43 6.21
C SER A 54 18.06 -9.84 6.28
N ALA A 55 18.96 -9.01 5.77
CA ALA A 55 20.36 -9.41 5.59
C ALA A 55 21.09 -9.73 6.92
N ASN A 56 20.68 -9.06 8.01
CA ASN A 56 21.18 -9.27 9.36
C ASN A 56 20.48 -10.43 10.12
N LEU A 57 19.57 -11.17 9.48
CA LEU A 57 18.91 -12.33 10.09
C LEU A 57 19.91 -13.48 10.28
N SER A 58 20.00 -13.97 11.52
CA SER A 58 20.91 -15.06 11.88
C SER A 58 20.58 -16.35 11.11
N PRO A 59 21.57 -17.23 10.85
CA PRO A 59 21.32 -18.50 10.15
C PRO A 59 20.24 -19.37 10.79
N THR A 60 20.16 -19.42 12.12
CA THR A 60 19.15 -20.22 12.84
C THR A 60 17.74 -19.66 12.62
N ARG A 61 17.58 -18.34 12.59
CA ARG A 61 16.30 -17.67 12.35
C ARG A 61 15.83 -17.73 10.89
N ARG A 62 16.72 -18.02 9.95
CA ARG A 62 16.35 -18.25 8.54
C ARG A 62 15.52 -19.52 8.32
N LEU A 63 15.57 -20.48 9.26
CA LEU A 63 14.70 -21.66 9.22
C LEU A 63 13.25 -21.25 9.41
N ASP A 64 12.92 -20.52 10.48
CA ASP A 64 11.57 -19.98 10.72
C ASP A 64 11.09 -19.11 9.55
N PHE A 65 11.97 -18.27 8.98
CA PHE A 65 11.66 -17.50 7.77
C PHE A 65 11.28 -18.41 6.59
N SER A 66 12.03 -19.50 6.37
CA SER A 66 11.77 -20.43 5.26
C SER A 66 10.48 -21.23 5.47
N VAL A 67 10.15 -21.58 6.72
CA VAL A 67 8.88 -22.25 7.04
C VAL A 67 7.71 -21.28 6.85
N GLY A 68 7.81 -20.04 7.34
CA GLY A 68 6.80 -19.00 7.11
C GLY A 68 6.59 -18.73 5.62
N ASN A 69 7.67 -18.65 4.84
CA ASN A 69 7.62 -18.55 3.38
C ASN A 69 6.86 -19.72 2.74
N SER A 70 7.05 -20.95 3.25
CA SER A 70 6.33 -22.13 2.75
C SER A 70 4.81 -21.96 2.89
N PHE A 71 4.33 -21.46 4.03
CA PHE A 71 2.91 -21.15 4.23
C PHE A 71 2.42 -19.97 3.40
N PHE A 72 3.25 -18.94 3.21
CA PHE A 72 2.90 -17.78 2.40
C PHE A 72 2.72 -18.12 0.90
N ARG A 73 3.56 -19.04 0.40
CA ARG A 73 3.62 -19.38 -1.03
C ARG A 73 2.69 -20.51 -1.45
N SER A 74 2.40 -21.42 -0.53
CA SER A 74 1.67 -22.63 -0.87
C SER A 74 0.17 -22.40 -0.75
N PRO A 75 -0.65 -22.99 -1.63
CA PRO A 75 -2.09 -22.88 -1.54
C PRO A 75 -2.64 -23.65 -0.33
N TRP A 76 -3.68 -23.09 0.26
CA TRP A 76 -4.62 -23.77 1.16
C TRP A 76 -5.56 -24.67 0.36
N VAL A 77 -6.03 -25.74 1.00
CA VAL A 77 -6.85 -26.77 0.37
C VAL A 77 -8.27 -26.70 0.91
N ILE A 78 -9.25 -26.98 0.05
CA ILE A 78 -10.67 -27.02 0.41
C ILE A 78 -10.90 -28.09 1.47
N ALA A 79 -11.65 -27.72 2.50
CA ALA A 79 -12.07 -28.65 3.54
C ALA A 79 -13.22 -29.56 3.10
N PRO A 80 -13.28 -30.81 3.60
CA PRO A 80 -12.28 -31.49 4.45
C PRO A 80 -11.10 -32.04 3.63
N SER A 81 -9.89 -32.02 4.20
CA SER A 81 -8.67 -32.51 3.55
C SER A 81 -7.91 -33.51 4.42
N THR A 82 -7.19 -34.44 3.79
CA THR A 82 -6.24 -35.32 4.50
C THR A 82 -4.98 -34.56 4.93
N THR A 83 -4.75 -33.34 4.42
CA THR A 83 -3.57 -32.52 4.70
C THR A 83 -3.87 -31.54 5.84
N THR A 84 -3.69 -31.99 7.08
CA THR A 84 -4.11 -31.25 8.28
C THR A 84 -3.44 -29.87 8.47
N ALA A 85 -2.24 -29.66 7.94
CA ALA A 85 -1.52 -28.39 8.13
C ALA A 85 -1.99 -27.24 7.23
N ARG A 86 -2.85 -27.51 6.23
CA ARG A 86 -3.35 -26.54 5.23
C ARG A 86 -4.79 -26.82 4.81
N ASP A 87 -5.52 -27.48 5.69
CA ASP A 87 -6.95 -27.70 5.53
C ASP A 87 -7.69 -26.42 5.93
N GLY A 88 -8.75 -26.05 5.21
CA GLY A 88 -9.61 -24.93 5.60
C GLY A 88 -9.76 -23.78 4.62
N LEU A 89 -9.42 -23.94 3.33
CA LEU A 89 -9.79 -22.89 2.36
C LEU A 89 -11.30 -22.64 2.45
N GLY A 90 -11.67 -21.42 2.79
CA GLY A 90 -13.05 -21.10 3.10
C GLY A 90 -13.96 -21.15 1.86
N PRO A 91 -15.28 -21.22 2.08
CA PRO A 91 -16.26 -21.44 1.01
C PRO A 91 -16.32 -20.31 -0.04
N LEU A 92 -16.07 -19.08 0.40
CA LEU A 92 -15.91 -17.88 -0.43
C LEU A 92 -14.53 -17.30 -0.18
N PHE A 93 -13.84 -16.94 -1.26
CA PHE A 93 -12.46 -16.44 -1.19
C PHE A 93 -12.11 -15.61 -2.44
N ASN A 94 -11.00 -14.88 -2.39
CA ASN A 94 -10.40 -14.21 -3.56
C ASN A 94 -9.21 -14.98 -4.11
N THR A 95 -8.48 -15.66 -3.23
CA THR A 95 -7.34 -16.51 -3.58
C THR A 95 -7.18 -17.64 -2.55
N ASN A 96 -6.35 -18.63 -2.82
CA ASN A 96 -6.00 -19.69 -1.88
C ASN A 96 -4.57 -19.60 -1.34
N GLY A 97 -3.84 -18.52 -1.62
CA GLY A 97 -2.48 -18.33 -1.09
C GLY A 97 -2.00 -16.90 -1.24
N CYS A 98 -1.25 -16.41 -0.24
CA CYS A 98 -0.82 -15.01 -0.17
C CYS A 98 0.01 -14.60 -1.38
N GLN A 99 0.91 -15.46 -1.87
CA GLN A 99 1.78 -15.16 -3.02
C GLN A 99 1.00 -14.96 -4.33
N ASN A 100 -0.24 -15.47 -4.46
CA ASN A 100 -1.03 -15.24 -5.67
C ASN A 100 -1.48 -13.77 -5.77
N CYS A 101 -1.71 -13.12 -4.62
CA CYS A 101 -1.92 -11.67 -4.54
C CYS A 101 -0.58 -10.92 -4.60
N HIS A 102 0.38 -11.35 -3.79
CA HIS A 102 1.70 -10.74 -3.63
C HIS A 102 2.75 -11.44 -4.50
N ILE A 103 2.71 -11.18 -5.81
CA ILE A 103 3.48 -11.88 -6.84
C ILE A 103 4.99 -11.80 -6.53
N LYS A 104 5.58 -12.92 -6.09
CA LYS A 104 6.97 -12.99 -5.60
C LYS A 104 7.28 -11.93 -4.54
N ASP A 105 6.36 -11.74 -3.59
CA ASP A 105 6.39 -10.70 -2.54
C ASP A 105 6.30 -9.26 -3.09
N GLY A 106 6.01 -9.15 -4.39
CA GLY A 106 5.78 -7.93 -5.11
C GLY A 106 4.33 -7.55 -5.18
N ARG A 107 4.04 -6.74 -6.19
CA ARG A 107 2.76 -6.08 -6.35
C ARG A 107 1.82 -6.96 -7.17
N GLY A 108 0.53 -6.90 -6.85
CA GLY A 108 -0.53 -7.45 -7.68
C GLY A 108 -0.89 -6.57 -8.88
N HIS A 109 -1.86 -7.00 -9.66
CA HIS A 109 -2.37 -6.29 -10.82
C HIS A 109 -3.90 -6.37 -10.91
N PRO A 110 -4.56 -5.42 -11.59
CA PRO A 110 -5.95 -5.56 -11.99
C PRO A 110 -6.14 -6.75 -12.94
N PRO A 111 -7.34 -7.34 -13.02
CA PRO A 111 -7.63 -8.40 -13.99
C PRO A 111 -7.40 -7.92 -15.42
N THR A 112 -6.83 -8.78 -16.26
CA THR A 112 -6.83 -8.57 -17.72
C THR A 112 -8.22 -8.89 -18.29
N PRO A 113 -8.54 -8.46 -19.52
CA PRO A 113 -9.84 -8.73 -20.14
C PRO A 113 -10.21 -10.24 -20.16
N ASP A 114 -9.22 -11.10 -20.35
CA ASP A 114 -9.39 -12.56 -20.43
C ASP A 114 -9.23 -13.28 -19.08
N SER A 115 -9.06 -12.55 -17.97
CA SER A 115 -8.87 -13.16 -16.64
C SER A 115 -10.18 -13.78 -16.12
N ASP A 116 -10.14 -15.01 -15.62
CA ASP A 116 -11.34 -15.65 -15.02
C ASP A 116 -11.78 -15.01 -13.70
N ASN A 117 -10.84 -14.36 -13.00
CA ASN A 117 -11.01 -13.71 -11.69
C ASN A 117 -10.07 -12.49 -11.55
N ALA A 118 -10.19 -11.78 -10.44
CA ALA A 118 -9.35 -10.64 -10.06
C ALA A 118 -8.32 -11.03 -8.98
N VAL A 119 -7.59 -12.15 -9.19
CA VAL A 119 -6.76 -12.83 -8.18
C VAL A 119 -5.89 -11.93 -7.27
N SER A 120 -5.37 -10.81 -7.78
CA SER A 120 -4.47 -9.91 -7.03
C SER A 120 -5.00 -8.47 -6.90
N MET A 121 -6.29 -8.27 -7.17
CA MET A 121 -7.02 -7.02 -6.96
C MET A 121 -8.33 -7.29 -6.21
N LEU A 122 -8.37 -6.85 -4.96
CA LEU A 122 -9.55 -6.96 -4.11
C LEU A 122 -10.52 -5.81 -4.38
N VAL A 123 -11.81 -6.04 -4.18
CA VAL A 123 -12.83 -4.98 -4.16
C VAL A 123 -13.42 -4.89 -2.76
N ARG A 124 -13.12 -3.80 -2.05
CA ARG A 124 -13.73 -3.52 -0.75
C ARG A 124 -15.10 -2.90 -0.92
N LEU A 125 -16.06 -3.36 -0.12
CA LEU A 125 -17.45 -2.94 -0.13
C LEU A 125 -17.80 -2.19 1.16
N SER A 126 -18.73 -1.25 1.07
CA SER A 126 -19.43 -0.67 2.22
C SER A 126 -20.68 0.05 1.76
N ILE A 127 -21.52 0.47 2.71
CA ILE A 127 -22.53 1.51 2.50
C ILE A 127 -22.09 2.83 3.18
N PRO A 128 -22.79 3.95 2.98
CA PRO A 128 -22.49 5.21 3.66
C PRO A 128 -22.56 5.08 5.19
N ASN A 129 -21.72 5.85 5.89
CA ASN A 129 -21.75 5.93 7.34
C ASN A 129 -23.01 6.67 7.81
N GLU A 130 -23.66 6.15 8.85
CA GLU A 130 -24.76 6.82 9.55
C GLU A 130 -24.57 6.73 11.07
N PRO A 131 -25.14 7.65 11.87
CA PRO A 131 -25.02 7.63 13.33
C PRO A 131 -25.42 6.30 13.98
N ALA A 132 -26.39 5.58 13.39
CA ALA A 132 -26.83 4.27 13.88
C ALA A 132 -25.71 3.20 13.85
N TYR A 133 -24.72 3.36 12.98
CA TYR A 133 -23.60 2.44 12.82
C TYR A 133 -22.34 2.85 13.58
N ALA A 134 -22.40 3.85 14.47
CA ALA A 134 -21.22 4.40 15.14
C ALA A 134 -20.30 3.34 15.76
N LYS A 135 -20.87 2.35 16.48
CA LYS A 135 -20.11 1.25 17.09
C LYS A 135 -19.51 0.29 16.05
N VAL A 136 -20.25 0.01 14.97
CA VAL A 136 -19.77 -0.82 13.86
C VAL A 136 -18.58 -0.15 13.19
N ILE A 137 -18.65 1.15 12.94
CA ILE A 137 -17.58 1.95 12.35
C ILE A 137 -16.38 2.04 13.30
N GLU A 138 -16.59 2.16 14.60
CA GLU A 138 -15.50 2.16 15.58
C GLU A 138 -14.66 0.89 15.51
N GLN A 139 -15.30 -0.28 15.35
CA GLN A 139 -14.63 -1.58 15.40
C GLN A 139 -14.18 -2.07 14.01
N LEU A 140 -15.03 -1.97 12.99
CA LEU A 140 -14.74 -2.47 11.63
C LEU A 140 -14.18 -1.39 10.70
N GLY A 141 -14.29 -0.11 11.07
CA GLY A 141 -13.91 1.03 10.23
C GLY A 141 -14.90 1.37 9.13
N ILE A 142 -15.86 0.49 8.85
CA ILE A 142 -16.82 0.61 7.76
C ILE A 142 -18.18 0.10 8.20
N VAL A 143 -19.21 0.44 7.42
CA VAL A 143 -20.49 -0.25 7.47
C VAL A 143 -20.50 -1.28 6.34
N PRO A 144 -20.46 -2.59 6.62
CA PRO A 144 -20.42 -3.61 5.57
C PRO A 144 -21.64 -3.49 4.64
N GLU A 145 -21.46 -3.89 3.38
CA GLU A 145 -22.60 -4.09 2.49
C GLU A 145 -23.43 -5.27 3.04
N PRO A 146 -24.77 -5.13 3.16
CA PRO A 146 -25.59 -6.08 3.91
C PRO A 146 -25.68 -7.50 3.32
N VAL A 147 -25.44 -7.67 2.02
CA VAL A 147 -25.54 -8.95 1.31
C VAL A 147 -24.16 -9.60 1.11
N TYR A 148 -23.14 -8.79 0.83
CA TYR A 148 -21.80 -9.19 0.38
C TYR A 148 -20.68 -8.78 1.36
N GLY A 149 -21.01 -8.18 2.50
CA GLY A 149 -20.04 -7.88 3.55
C GLY A 149 -19.07 -6.74 3.20
N GLY A 150 -17.83 -6.86 3.69
CA GLY A 150 -16.80 -5.80 3.58
C GLY A 150 -15.82 -5.96 2.42
N GLN A 151 -15.79 -7.13 1.79
CA GLN A 151 -14.90 -7.47 0.67
C GLN A 151 -15.61 -8.46 -0.25
N PHE A 152 -15.61 -8.16 -1.54
CA PHE A 152 -16.26 -8.99 -2.54
C PHE A 152 -15.41 -10.22 -2.91
N GLN A 153 -15.99 -11.43 -2.83
CA GLN A 153 -15.35 -12.73 -3.02
C GLN A 153 -15.73 -13.33 -4.39
N ASP A 154 -14.83 -13.21 -5.37
CA ASP A 154 -15.09 -13.62 -6.76
C ASP A 154 -14.77 -15.09 -7.06
N MET A 155 -14.38 -15.86 -6.05
CA MET A 155 -14.20 -17.31 -6.11
C MET A 155 -14.96 -18.04 -5.00
N ALA A 156 -15.25 -19.32 -5.25
CA ALA A 156 -15.94 -20.19 -4.32
C ALA A 156 -15.49 -21.66 -4.48
N VAL A 157 -15.70 -22.46 -3.43
CA VAL A 157 -15.51 -23.91 -3.47
C VAL A 157 -16.70 -24.61 -4.16
N PRO A 158 -16.56 -25.86 -4.62
CA PRO A 158 -17.67 -26.61 -5.20
C PRO A 158 -18.88 -26.67 -4.26
N GLY A 159 -20.08 -26.39 -4.78
CA GLY A 159 -21.33 -26.36 -4.01
C GLY A 159 -21.68 -24.99 -3.43
N VAL A 160 -20.77 -24.01 -3.51
CA VAL A 160 -21.02 -22.61 -3.13
C VAL A 160 -20.93 -21.72 -4.37
N ALA A 161 -21.85 -20.77 -4.53
CA ALA A 161 -21.81 -19.83 -5.64
C ALA A 161 -20.81 -18.69 -5.33
N PRO A 162 -19.94 -18.28 -6.27
CA PRO A 162 -19.13 -17.07 -6.07
C PRO A 162 -20.04 -15.84 -5.96
N GLU A 163 -19.56 -14.78 -5.31
CA GLU A 163 -20.36 -13.56 -5.14
C GLU A 163 -20.63 -12.84 -6.46
N GLY A 164 -19.74 -13.02 -7.44
CA GLY A 164 -19.93 -12.62 -8.83
C GLY A 164 -18.61 -12.44 -9.56
N LYS A 165 -18.59 -11.57 -10.57
CA LYS A 165 -17.42 -11.31 -11.43
C LYS A 165 -16.99 -9.86 -11.38
N VAL A 166 -15.68 -9.66 -11.21
CA VAL A 166 -15.01 -8.35 -11.22
C VAL A 166 -14.30 -8.13 -12.54
N ARG A 167 -14.54 -6.96 -13.15
CA ARG A 167 -13.83 -6.47 -14.35
C ARG A 167 -13.46 -5.00 -14.17
N VAL A 168 -12.41 -4.59 -14.88
CA VAL A 168 -11.98 -3.19 -14.92
C VAL A 168 -11.89 -2.76 -16.38
N GLU A 169 -12.67 -1.76 -16.72
CA GLU A 169 -12.56 -1.04 -17.99
C GLU A 169 -11.80 0.25 -17.77
N TYR A 170 -11.27 0.85 -18.83
CA TYR A 170 -10.52 2.09 -18.73
C TYR A 170 -11.01 3.10 -19.75
N GLU A 171 -11.25 4.32 -19.30
CA GLU A 171 -11.40 5.49 -20.16
C GLU A 171 -10.06 6.22 -20.30
N PRO A 172 -9.66 6.63 -21.51
CA PRO A 172 -8.47 7.45 -21.70
C PRO A 172 -8.67 8.86 -21.13
N LEU A 173 -7.62 9.40 -20.51
CA LEU A 173 -7.58 10.78 -20.02
C LEU A 173 -6.27 11.43 -20.45
N THR A 174 -6.32 12.32 -21.44
CA THR A 174 -5.12 13.01 -21.93
C THR A 174 -4.68 14.11 -20.96
N VAL A 175 -3.39 14.11 -20.62
CA VAL A 175 -2.71 15.14 -19.84
C VAL A 175 -1.57 15.72 -20.67
N ARG A 176 -1.44 17.06 -20.68
CA ARG A 176 -0.45 17.78 -21.48
C ARG A 176 0.58 18.49 -20.59
N PHE A 177 1.86 18.31 -20.89
CA PHE A 177 2.99 19.02 -20.28
C PHE A 177 3.12 20.43 -20.86
N LYS A 178 3.82 21.32 -20.16
CA LYS A 178 4.06 22.70 -20.63
C LYS A 178 4.91 22.77 -21.91
N ASP A 179 5.72 21.76 -22.18
CA ASP A 179 6.50 21.65 -23.42
C ASP A 179 5.67 21.15 -24.61
N GLY A 180 4.37 20.89 -24.41
CA GLY A 180 3.44 20.42 -25.44
C GLY A 180 3.35 18.90 -25.59
N SER A 181 4.22 18.13 -24.93
CA SER A 181 4.11 16.66 -24.92
C SER A 181 2.86 16.19 -24.18
N GLU A 182 2.32 15.05 -24.57
CA GLU A 182 1.09 14.48 -24.00
C GLU A 182 1.33 13.06 -23.48
N VAL A 183 0.59 12.72 -22.42
CA VAL A 183 0.48 11.35 -21.89
C VAL A 183 -1.00 11.05 -21.71
N GLU A 184 -1.43 9.89 -22.20
CA GLU A 184 -2.77 9.37 -21.97
C GLU A 184 -2.78 8.54 -20.68
N LEU A 185 -3.56 8.94 -19.68
CA LEU A 185 -3.79 8.19 -18.45
C LEU A 185 -4.98 7.24 -18.60
N ARG A 186 -5.06 6.22 -17.73
CA ARG A 186 -6.21 5.31 -17.65
C ARG A 186 -7.09 5.64 -16.45
N LYS A 187 -8.34 6.05 -16.68
CA LYS A 187 -9.35 6.21 -15.64
C LYS A 187 -10.15 4.91 -15.51
N PRO A 188 -10.06 4.19 -14.38
CA PRO A 188 -10.73 2.89 -14.23
C PRO A 188 -12.23 3.03 -14.05
N LYS A 189 -12.96 2.06 -14.59
CA LYS A 189 -14.37 1.78 -14.34
C LYS A 189 -14.50 0.35 -13.84
N LEU A 190 -14.85 0.20 -12.57
CA LEU A 190 -15.12 -1.10 -11.98
C LEU A 190 -16.48 -1.60 -12.45
N GLN A 191 -16.52 -2.85 -12.91
CA GLN A 191 -17.73 -3.54 -13.31
C GLN A 191 -17.89 -4.78 -12.42
N ILE A 192 -19.01 -4.86 -11.70
CA ILE A 192 -19.39 -6.04 -10.93
C ILE A 192 -20.65 -6.63 -11.56
N THR A 193 -20.56 -7.89 -11.96
CA THR A 193 -21.62 -8.58 -12.72
C THR A 193 -21.85 -9.97 -12.16
N GLN A 194 -22.92 -10.64 -12.60
CA GLN A 194 -23.23 -12.03 -12.23
C GLN A 194 -23.33 -12.23 -10.70
N LEU A 195 -24.00 -11.29 -10.03
CA LEU A 195 -24.22 -11.34 -8.59
C LEU A 195 -24.88 -12.65 -8.14
N GLY A 196 -24.21 -13.39 -7.25
CA GLY A 196 -24.62 -14.72 -6.80
C GLY A 196 -25.72 -14.74 -5.74
N TYR A 197 -25.93 -13.63 -5.02
CA TYR A 197 -26.76 -13.57 -3.81
C TYR A 197 -27.84 -12.48 -3.86
N GLY A 198 -28.22 -12.05 -5.07
CA GLY A 198 -29.21 -11.00 -5.28
C GLY A 198 -28.59 -9.60 -5.43
N PRO A 199 -29.42 -8.54 -5.54
CA PRO A 199 -28.93 -7.18 -5.73
C PRO A 199 -28.17 -6.68 -4.50
N MET A 200 -27.11 -5.91 -4.75
CA MET A 200 -26.45 -5.10 -3.70
C MET A 200 -27.38 -3.97 -3.23
N HIS A 201 -27.10 -3.43 -2.06
CA HIS A 201 -27.67 -2.18 -1.57
C HIS A 201 -27.48 -1.05 -2.60
N PRO A 202 -28.47 -0.17 -2.81
CA PRO A 202 -28.39 0.88 -3.84
C PRO A 202 -27.25 1.87 -3.62
N ASP A 203 -26.86 2.10 -2.36
CA ASP A 203 -25.77 3.02 -1.99
C ASP A 203 -24.41 2.33 -1.79
N THR A 204 -24.22 1.12 -2.32
CA THR A 204 -22.94 0.41 -2.21
C THR A 204 -21.79 1.23 -2.80
N ARG A 205 -20.69 1.30 -2.04
CA ARG A 205 -19.45 1.96 -2.40
C ARG A 205 -18.36 0.92 -2.61
N PHE A 206 -17.51 1.16 -3.61
CA PHE A 206 -16.48 0.24 -4.03
C PHE A 206 -15.09 0.87 -3.88
N SER A 207 -14.11 0.08 -3.48
CA SER A 207 -12.70 0.49 -3.48
C SER A 207 -11.86 -0.67 -4.03
N ALA A 208 -11.38 -0.52 -5.26
CA ALA A 208 -10.49 -1.50 -5.90
C ALA A 208 -9.07 -1.36 -5.36
N ARG A 209 -8.45 -2.47 -4.96
CA ARG A 209 -7.16 -2.50 -4.25
C ARG A 209 -6.27 -3.60 -4.78
N VAL A 210 -5.20 -3.25 -5.49
CA VAL A 210 -4.13 -4.18 -5.84
C VAL A 210 -3.27 -4.48 -4.63
N ALA A 211 -2.79 -5.71 -4.52
CA ALA A 211 -1.91 -6.12 -3.43
C ALA A 211 -0.58 -5.30 -3.45
N PRO A 212 -0.17 -4.66 -2.33
CA PRO A 212 1.10 -3.95 -2.25
C PRO A 212 2.30 -4.91 -2.12
N PRO A 213 3.54 -4.47 -2.41
CA PRO A 213 4.73 -5.27 -2.13
C PRO A 213 4.94 -5.49 -0.62
N MET A 214 5.51 -6.63 -0.25
CA MET A 214 5.66 -7.10 1.14
C MET A 214 7.00 -6.74 1.81
N ILE A 215 7.92 -6.11 1.08
CA ILE A 215 9.27 -5.79 1.57
C ILE A 215 9.27 -4.72 2.66
N GLY A 216 10.08 -4.94 3.70
CA GLY A 216 10.37 -3.96 4.74
C GLY A 216 9.22 -3.64 5.69
N LEU A 217 8.13 -4.40 5.65
CA LEU A 217 6.95 -4.10 6.47
C LEU A 217 7.25 -4.14 7.98
N GLY A 218 8.11 -5.05 8.45
CA GLY A 218 8.55 -5.07 9.84
C GLY A 218 9.33 -3.81 10.24
N LEU A 219 10.14 -3.25 9.34
CA LEU A 219 10.84 -1.98 9.59
C LEU A 219 9.85 -0.81 9.71
N LEU A 220 8.76 -0.82 8.93
CA LEU A 220 7.69 0.18 9.04
C LEU A 220 6.89 0.02 10.34
N GLU A 221 6.60 -1.22 10.75
CA GLU A 221 5.97 -1.53 12.04
C GLU A 221 6.81 -0.97 13.19
N ALA A 222 8.14 -1.07 13.09
CA ALA A 222 9.10 -0.61 14.08
C ALA A 222 9.32 0.92 14.10
N ILE A 223 8.67 1.72 13.25
CA ILE A 223 8.74 3.19 13.33
C ILE A 223 7.97 3.65 14.58
N PRO A 224 8.59 4.42 15.50
CA PRO A 224 7.87 4.95 16.67
C PRO A 224 6.64 5.77 16.27
N GLU A 225 5.50 5.57 16.95
CA GLU A 225 4.27 6.35 16.68
C GLU A 225 4.55 7.87 16.78
N ALA A 226 5.33 8.29 17.77
CA ALA A 226 5.72 9.68 17.94
C ALA A 226 6.41 10.28 16.71
N ALA A 227 7.18 9.48 15.94
CA ALA A 227 7.86 9.95 14.74
C ALA A 227 6.86 10.18 13.58
N ILE A 228 5.85 9.33 13.45
CA ILE A 228 4.76 9.51 12.46
C ILE A 228 3.94 10.76 12.82
N LEU A 229 3.57 10.92 14.09
CA LEU A 229 2.82 12.09 14.56
C LEU A 229 3.62 13.39 14.45
N ALA A 230 4.95 13.34 14.61
CA ALA A 230 5.82 14.49 14.42
C ALA A 230 5.80 14.99 12.97
N ASN A 231 5.71 14.10 11.97
CA ASN A 231 5.56 14.49 10.57
C ASN A 231 4.24 15.23 10.32
N ALA A 232 3.13 14.72 10.84
CA ALA A 232 1.82 15.37 10.72
C ALA A 232 1.86 16.78 11.34
N GLN A 233 2.46 16.92 12.51
CA GLN A 233 2.64 18.22 13.18
C GLN A 233 3.54 19.17 12.38
N ALA A 234 4.63 18.66 11.78
CA ALA A 234 5.54 19.47 10.98
C ALA A 234 4.87 19.97 9.69
N GLN A 235 4.12 19.11 9.00
CA GLN A 235 3.33 19.47 7.81
C GLN A 235 2.29 20.55 8.14
N ALA A 236 1.50 20.35 9.21
CA ALA A 236 0.52 21.34 9.65
C ALA A 236 1.16 22.70 9.99
N LYS A 237 2.35 22.73 10.59
CA LYS A 237 3.09 23.97 10.89
C LYS A 237 3.64 24.66 9.65
N ALA A 238 4.02 23.91 8.61
CA ALA A 238 4.52 24.48 7.37
C ALA A 238 3.44 25.26 6.61
N ASN A 239 2.17 24.92 6.80
CA ASN A 239 1.00 25.62 6.24
C ASN A 239 1.10 25.87 4.72
N ASN A 240 1.65 24.91 3.99
CA ASN A 240 1.87 24.96 2.54
C ASN A 240 0.81 24.16 1.75
N GLY A 241 -0.28 23.77 2.41
CA GLY A 241 -1.38 22.99 1.83
C GLY A 241 -1.25 21.47 1.98
N ILE A 242 -0.14 20.96 2.51
CA ILE A 242 0.05 19.54 2.85
C ILE A 242 -0.24 19.35 4.35
N ALA A 243 -1.13 18.43 4.68
CA ALA A 243 -1.63 18.23 6.04
C ALA A 243 -1.98 16.75 6.29
N GLY A 244 -0.95 15.91 6.30
CA GLY A 244 -1.11 14.48 6.56
C GLY A 244 -1.75 14.18 7.90
N ARG A 245 -2.66 13.21 7.93
CA ARG A 245 -3.40 12.82 9.14
C ARG A 245 -3.17 11.35 9.47
N PRO A 246 -2.99 10.99 10.75
CA PRO A 246 -3.01 9.59 11.15
C PRO A 246 -4.43 9.02 10.98
N ASN A 247 -4.54 7.76 10.55
CA ASN A 247 -5.79 7.03 10.75
C ASN A 247 -5.82 6.44 12.17
N ARG A 248 -6.99 6.44 12.80
CA ARG A 248 -7.22 5.81 14.10
C ARG A 248 -8.12 4.61 13.92
N VAL A 249 -7.61 3.43 14.27
CA VAL A 249 -8.20 2.14 13.90
C VAL A 249 -8.31 1.23 15.11
N TRP A 250 -9.24 0.28 15.07
CA TRP A 250 -9.42 -0.70 16.13
C TRP A 250 -8.30 -1.75 16.11
N ASP A 251 -7.74 -2.04 17.28
CA ASP A 251 -6.86 -3.17 17.51
C ASP A 251 -7.65 -4.30 18.17
N ASP A 252 -7.82 -5.42 17.46
CA ASP A 252 -8.61 -6.56 17.89
C ASP A 252 -8.02 -7.25 19.13
N ALA A 253 -6.70 -7.26 19.28
CA ALA A 253 -6.05 -7.90 20.42
C ALA A 253 -6.13 -7.01 21.67
N GLN A 254 -5.97 -5.69 21.49
CA GLN A 254 -5.98 -4.72 22.59
C GLN A 254 -7.37 -4.18 22.91
N GLN A 255 -8.36 -4.42 22.05
CA GLN A 255 -9.74 -3.93 22.15
C GLN A 255 -9.81 -2.41 22.40
N LYS A 256 -9.02 -1.65 21.63
CA LYS A 256 -8.98 -0.19 21.70
C LYS A 256 -8.56 0.43 20.38
N THR A 257 -8.86 1.70 20.21
CA THR A 257 -8.41 2.50 19.06
C THR A 257 -6.94 2.91 19.19
N VAL A 258 -6.14 2.64 18.16
CA VAL A 258 -4.70 2.93 18.08
C VAL A 258 -4.33 3.57 16.73
N LEU A 259 -3.05 3.87 16.50
CA LEU A 259 -2.56 4.33 15.18
C LEU A 259 -2.65 3.21 14.14
N GLY A 260 -3.30 3.52 13.01
CA GLY A 260 -3.27 2.68 11.81
C GLY A 260 -2.01 2.88 10.97
N ARG A 261 -1.48 1.79 10.39
CA ARG A 261 -0.18 1.77 9.68
C ARG A 261 -0.21 1.07 8.33
N PHE A 262 -0.97 -0.02 8.21
CA PHE A 262 -0.95 -0.92 7.06
C PHE A 262 -2.25 -0.87 6.24
N GLY A 263 -2.19 -1.41 5.03
CA GLY A 263 -3.22 -1.23 4.01
C GLY A 263 -3.12 0.10 3.27
N TRP A 264 -4.01 0.30 2.30
CA TRP A 264 -4.04 1.49 1.43
C TRP A 264 -4.54 2.75 2.13
N LYS A 265 -5.38 2.60 3.16
CA LYS A 265 -5.91 3.69 3.99
C LYS A 265 -5.45 3.61 5.44
N ALA A 266 -4.31 2.97 5.70
CA ALA A 266 -3.78 2.76 7.05
C ALA A 266 -4.82 2.11 8.00
N GLY A 267 -5.66 1.19 7.48
CA GLY A 267 -6.77 0.58 8.23
C GLY A 267 -6.36 -0.47 9.25
N GLN A 268 -5.10 -0.94 9.22
CA GLN A 268 -4.61 -2.00 10.09
C GLN A 268 -3.48 -1.49 11.00
N PRO A 269 -3.50 -1.78 12.31
CA PRO A 269 -2.57 -1.21 13.28
C PRO A 269 -1.19 -1.89 13.25
N ASN A 270 -1.16 -3.19 12.96
CA ASN A 270 0.04 -4.02 13.02
C ASN A 270 -0.04 -5.17 11.99
N LEU A 271 1.08 -5.85 11.75
CA LEU A 271 1.16 -6.94 10.77
C LEU A 271 0.43 -8.19 11.21
N ASN A 272 0.29 -8.45 12.52
CA ASN A 272 -0.44 -9.61 12.99
C ASN A 272 -1.93 -9.50 12.62
N GLN A 273 -2.56 -8.35 12.90
CA GLN A 273 -3.96 -8.12 12.53
C GLN A 273 -4.14 -8.09 11.00
N GLN A 274 -3.20 -7.49 10.25
CA GLN A 274 -3.21 -7.55 8.79
C GLN A 274 -3.18 -8.99 8.27
N ASN A 275 -2.36 -9.87 8.85
CA ASN A 275 -2.31 -11.28 8.47
C ASN A 275 -3.60 -12.01 8.85
N VAL A 276 -4.13 -11.80 10.05
CA VAL A 276 -5.41 -12.39 10.51
C VAL A 276 -6.56 -12.00 9.58
N HIS A 277 -6.65 -10.71 9.24
CA HIS A 277 -7.70 -10.20 8.35
C HIS A 277 -7.52 -10.68 6.90
N ALA A 278 -6.28 -10.90 6.44
CA ALA A 278 -6.02 -11.49 5.12
C ALA A 278 -6.36 -12.99 5.09
N PHE A 279 -6.04 -13.76 6.15
CA PHE A 279 -6.44 -15.17 6.24
C PHE A 279 -7.95 -15.32 6.10
N SER A 280 -8.70 -14.55 6.88
CA SER A 280 -10.15 -14.66 6.90
C SER A 280 -10.82 -13.97 5.72
N GLY A 281 -10.40 -12.74 5.38
CA GLY A 281 -11.02 -11.98 4.29
C GLY A 281 -10.61 -12.44 2.89
N ASP A 282 -9.38 -12.88 2.67
CA ASP A 282 -8.92 -13.20 1.31
C ASP A 282 -9.03 -14.70 0.99
N MET A 283 -8.99 -15.56 2.02
CA MET A 283 -8.95 -17.02 1.92
C MET A 283 -10.05 -17.73 2.74
N GLY A 284 -10.88 -17.00 3.50
CA GLY A 284 -11.96 -17.58 4.29
C GLY A 284 -11.52 -18.44 5.49
N LEU A 285 -10.27 -18.28 5.95
CA LEU A 285 -9.67 -19.07 7.02
C LEU A 285 -9.87 -18.46 8.40
N THR A 286 -10.11 -19.29 9.40
CA THR A 286 -10.23 -18.89 10.81
C THR A 286 -8.88 -18.82 11.54
N THR A 287 -8.81 -17.96 12.55
CA THR A 287 -7.67 -17.82 13.47
C THR A 287 -8.18 -17.67 14.91
N SER A 288 -7.32 -17.79 15.92
CA SER A 288 -7.70 -17.53 17.32
C SER A 288 -8.21 -16.10 17.56
N LEU A 289 -7.69 -15.11 16.82
CA LEU A 289 -8.12 -13.70 16.93
C LEU A 289 -9.39 -13.41 16.12
N ARG A 290 -9.67 -14.23 15.10
CA ARG A 290 -10.87 -14.12 14.25
C ARG A 290 -11.41 -15.53 13.94
N PRO A 291 -12.24 -16.10 14.83
CA PRO A 291 -12.72 -17.48 14.72
C PRO A 291 -13.96 -17.60 13.79
N PHE A 292 -14.04 -16.76 12.77
CA PHE A 292 -15.15 -16.70 11.82
C PHE A 292 -14.68 -16.22 10.44
N ASP A 293 -15.44 -16.55 9.41
CA ASP A 293 -15.25 -16.11 8.02
C ASP A 293 -16.12 -14.87 7.70
N ASP A 294 -16.14 -14.47 6.42
CA ASP A 294 -16.92 -13.33 5.93
C ASP A 294 -18.33 -13.72 5.42
N CYS A 295 -18.79 -14.98 5.60
CA CYS A 295 -20.11 -15.41 5.11
C CYS A 295 -21.25 -14.61 5.76
N THR A 296 -22.09 -13.98 4.95
CA THR A 296 -23.26 -13.20 5.41
C THR A 296 -24.50 -14.08 5.60
N ASP A 297 -25.55 -13.54 6.24
CA ASP A 297 -26.85 -14.24 6.38
C ASP A 297 -27.51 -14.55 5.03
N ALA A 298 -27.21 -13.77 3.99
CA ALA A 298 -27.70 -14.03 2.63
C ALA A 298 -27.02 -15.24 1.97
N GLN A 299 -25.89 -15.69 2.51
CA GLN A 299 -25.03 -16.72 1.93
C GLN A 299 -25.17 -18.06 2.67
N THR A 300 -26.38 -18.64 2.67
CA THR A 300 -26.67 -19.85 3.46
C THR A 300 -25.76 -21.03 3.12
N ALA A 301 -25.47 -21.27 1.83
CA ALA A 301 -24.56 -22.34 1.41
C ALA A 301 -23.12 -22.13 1.91
N CYS A 302 -22.67 -20.87 1.99
CA CYS A 302 -21.37 -20.50 2.57
C CYS A 302 -21.31 -20.89 4.05
N LYS A 303 -22.31 -20.47 4.84
CA LYS A 303 -22.39 -20.78 6.28
C LYS A 303 -22.52 -22.27 6.61
N GLN A 304 -23.07 -23.05 5.67
CA GLN A 304 -23.27 -24.49 5.83
C GLN A 304 -22.10 -25.31 5.27
N ALA A 305 -21.14 -24.68 4.59
CA ALA A 305 -20.01 -25.39 4.03
C ALA A 305 -19.13 -25.99 5.14
N PRO A 306 -18.50 -27.15 4.89
CA PRO A 306 -17.48 -27.68 5.79
C PRO A 306 -16.33 -26.68 5.98
N ASN A 307 -15.79 -26.62 7.19
CA ASN A 307 -14.55 -25.92 7.51
C ASN A 307 -13.46 -26.92 7.92
N GLY A 308 -12.21 -26.45 7.97
CA GLY A 308 -11.05 -27.23 8.37
C GLY A 308 -10.72 -27.13 9.87
N ASN A 309 -11.68 -26.70 10.71
CA ASN A 309 -11.44 -26.59 12.15
C ASN A 309 -11.17 -27.97 12.75
N GLY A 310 -10.31 -28.00 13.77
CA GLY A 310 -10.00 -29.22 14.51
C GLY A 310 -11.23 -29.78 15.24
N PRO A 311 -11.18 -31.06 15.64
CA PRO A 311 -12.30 -31.73 16.31
C PRO A 311 -12.69 -31.07 17.63
N ASP A 312 -11.76 -30.35 18.29
CA ASP A 312 -11.99 -29.63 19.54
C ASP A 312 -12.20 -28.12 19.30
N GLY A 313 -12.41 -27.71 18.04
CA GLY A 313 -12.66 -26.33 17.64
C GLY A 313 -11.39 -25.49 17.41
N GLU A 314 -10.24 -26.13 17.21
CA GLU A 314 -9.02 -25.42 16.84
C GLU A 314 -9.18 -24.71 15.49
N PRO A 315 -8.71 -23.45 15.36
CA PRO A 315 -8.81 -22.74 14.10
C PRO A 315 -7.92 -23.36 13.02
N GLU A 316 -8.34 -23.24 11.77
CA GLU A 316 -7.61 -23.70 10.57
C GLU A 316 -6.18 -23.16 10.52
N VAL A 317 -6.01 -21.90 10.91
CA VAL A 317 -4.70 -21.29 11.09
C VAL A 317 -4.34 -21.31 12.57
N SER A 318 -3.58 -22.34 12.96
CA SER A 318 -3.03 -22.40 14.32
C SER A 318 -2.14 -21.19 14.65
N ASP A 319 -2.03 -20.87 15.94
CA ASP A 319 -1.17 -19.78 16.43
C ASP A 319 0.30 -19.93 15.99
N ASN A 320 0.79 -21.17 15.85
CA ASN A 320 2.15 -21.41 15.37
C ASN A 320 2.30 -21.09 13.88
N ILE A 321 1.31 -21.41 13.04
CA ILE A 321 1.31 -21.03 11.61
C ILE A 321 1.26 -19.50 11.51
N LEU A 322 0.34 -18.86 12.24
CA LEU A 322 0.21 -17.40 12.24
C LEU A 322 1.51 -16.72 12.70
N ARG A 323 2.16 -17.22 13.75
CA ARG A 323 3.47 -16.74 14.22
C ARG A 323 4.54 -16.83 13.13
N LEU A 324 4.62 -17.95 12.40
CA LEU A 324 5.62 -18.15 11.35
C LEU A 324 5.38 -17.24 10.14
N VAL A 325 4.12 -17.03 9.76
CA VAL A 325 3.76 -16.09 8.67
C VAL A 325 4.02 -14.64 9.10
N LEU A 326 3.69 -14.28 10.34
CA LEU A 326 4.06 -12.99 10.92
C LEU A 326 5.58 -12.77 10.90
N PHE A 327 6.34 -13.76 11.36
CA PHE A 327 7.80 -13.72 11.35
C PHE A 327 8.37 -13.51 9.95
N TYR A 328 7.83 -14.23 8.96
CA TYR A 328 8.20 -14.07 7.56
C TYR A 328 7.90 -12.66 7.04
N SER A 329 6.67 -12.16 7.21
CA SER A 329 6.25 -10.83 6.75
C SER A 329 7.05 -9.67 7.39
N ARG A 330 7.49 -9.85 8.65
CA ARG A 330 8.36 -8.89 9.35
C ARG A 330 9.78 -8.86 8.81
N ASN A 331 10.27 -9.99 8.31
CA ASN A 331 11.68 -10.18 7.96
C ASN A 331 11.94 -10.28 6.44
N LEU A 332 11.01 -9.82 5.60
CA LEU A 332 11.28 -9.60 4.18
C LEU A 332 12.17 -8.35 4.02
N GLY A 333 13.40 -8.57 3.56
CA GLY A 333 14.42 -7.55 3.46
C GLY A 333 14.14 -6.52 2.37
N VAL A 334 14.59 -5.29 2.60
CA VAL A 334 14.47 -4.20 1.61
C VAL A 334 15.67 -4.24 0.66
N PRO A 335 15.48 -4.28 -0.67
CA PRO A 335 16.58 -4.20 -1.61
C PRO A 335 17.41 -2.93 -1.45
N ALA A 336 18.71 -3.05 -1.68
CA ALA A 336 19.61 -1.91 -1.70
C ALA A 336 19.21 -0.94 -2.82
N ARG A 337 19.13 0.36 -2.48
CA ARG A 337 18.92 1.40 -3.46
C ARG A 337 20.06 1.42 -4.48
N ARG A 338 19.72 1.57 -5.75
CA ARG A 338 20.66 1.46 -6.88
C ARG A 338 21.17 2.82 -7.30
N GLU A 339 22.39 2.84 -7.84
CA GLU A 339 22.98 4.00 -8.53
C GLU A 339 22.95 5.33 -7.74
N VAL A 340 23.05 5.28 -6.41
CA VAL A 340 22.86 6.44 -5.53
C VAL A 340 23.80 7.61 -5.82
N GLY A 341 24.98 7.34 -6.40
CA GLY A 341 25.97 8.35 -6.78
C GLY A 341 25.95 8.75 -8.25
N SER A 342 25.07 8.20 -9.08
CA SER A 342 25.05 8.55 -10.50
C SER A 342 24.57 10.01 -10.68
N PRO A 343 25.18 10.80 -11.58
CA PRO A 343 24.78 12.20 -11.79
C PRO A 343 23.29 12.36 -12.12
N GLN A 344 22.73 11.43 -12.88
CA GLN A 344 21.32 11.46 -13.29
C GLN A 344 20.38 11.18 -12.11
N VAL A 345 20.71 10.22 -11.23
CA VAL A 345 19.94 9.92 -10.01
C VAL A 345 20.00 11.08 -9.02
N LEU A 346 21.16 11.73 -8.88
CA LEU A 346 21.30 12.92 -8.03
C LEU A 346 20.51 14.11 -8.59
N ALA A 347 20.56 14.34 -9.91
CA ALA A 347 19.71 15.34 -10.57
C ALA A 347 18.21 15.04 -10.35
N GLY A 348 17.80 13.78 -10.49
CA GLY A 348 16.43 13.34 -10.20
C GLY A 348 16.01 13.56 -8.75
N LYS A 349 16.90 13.31 -7.79
CA LYS A 349 16.68 13.59 -6.37
C LYS A 349 16.44 15.09 -6.13
N ASN A 350 17.23 15.96 -6.77
CA ASN A 350 17.00 17.41 -6.70
C ASN A 350 15.61 17.77 -7.24
N LEU A 351 15.21 17.21 -8.38
CA LEU A 351 13.88 17.46 -8.97
C LEU A 351 12.74 16.92 -8.10
N PHE A 352 12.94 15.79 -7.42
CA PHE A 352 12.00 15.25 -6.43
C PHE A 352 11.79 16.23 -5.28
N TYR A 353 12.87 16.83 -4.78
CA TYR A 353 12.80 17.84 -3.73
C TYR A 353 12.22 19.18 -4.20
N GLN A 354 12.57 19.59 -5.41
CA GLN A 354 12.05 20.78 -6.06
C GLN A 354 10.53 20.69 -6.31
N ALA A 355 10.04 19.50 -6.65
CA ALA A 355 8.60 19.24 -6.78
C ALA A 355 7.87 19.18 -5.42
N GLY A 356 8.58 19.05 -4.30
CA GLY A 356 7.99 18.94 -2.97
C GLY A 356 7.50 17.54 -2.61
N CYS A 357 7.89 16.50 -3.37
CA CYS A 357 7.43 15.13 -3.14
C CYS A 357 7.79 14.60 -1.75
N GLN A 358 8.95 15.00 -1.22
CA GLN A 358 9.48 14.63 0.09
C GLN A 358 8.60 15.08 1.27
N SER A 359 7.68 16.03 1.05
CA SER A 359 6.78 16.50 2.10
C SER A 359 5.83 15.43 2.60
N CYS A 360 5.40 14.50 1.73
CA CYS A 360 4.64 13.29 2.10
C CYS A 360 5.54 12.05 2.07
N HIS A 361 6.38 11.93 1.03
CA HIS A 361 7.35 10.85 0.89
C HIS A 361 8.60 11.09 1.76
N THR A 362 8.39 11.16 3.07
CA THR A 362 9.42 11.42 4.08
C THR A 362 10.59 10.45 3.91
N PRO A 363 11.81 10.93 3.62
CA PRO A 363 12.90 10.06 3.17
C PRO A 363 13.39 9.04 4.20
N ARG A 364 13.39 9.37 5.51
CA ARG A 364 14.12 8.59 6.52
C ARG A 364 13.40 8.51 7.87
N PHE A 365 13.62 7.40 8.56
CA PHE A 365 13.29 7.22 9.98
C PHE A 365 14.40 6.46 10.71
N THR A 366 14.34 6.50 12.04
CA THR A 366 15.04 5.56 12.91
C THR A 366 13.99 4.65 13.56
N THR A 367 14.15 3.33 13.45
CA THR A 367 13.25 2.37 14.10
C THR A 367 13.51 2.32 15.61
N ALA A 368 12.48 1.91 16.36
CA ALA A 368 12.52 1.85 17.81
C ALA A 368 13.54 0.81 18.32
N ALA A 369 14.05 1.03 19.53
CA ALA A 369 14.99 0.10 20.17
C ALA A 369 14.30 -1.20 20.64
N ASP A 370 13.00 -1.13 20.92
CA ASP A 370 12.11 -2.20 21.36
C ASP A 370 11.26 -2.77 20.20
N ALA A 371 11.80 -2.75 18.97
CA ALA A 371 11.15 -3.37 17.83
C ALA A 371 10.84 -4.85 18.09
N ALA A 372 9.74 -5.35 17.51
CA ALA A 372 9.26 -6.72 17.74
C ALA A 372 10.28 -7.81 17.37
N GLU A 373 11.19 -7.53 16.43
CA GLU A 373 12.32 -8.41 16.10
C GLU A 373 13.64 -7.64 16.28
N PRO A 374 14.69 -8.27 16.83
CA PRO A 374 15.97 -7.61 17.09
C PRO A 374 16.65 -7.12 15.81
N GLU A 375 16.44 -7.79 14.67
CA GLU A 375 16.96 -7.37 13.37
C GLU A 375 16.40 -6.03 12.88
N LEU A 376 15.25 -5.62 13.42
CA LEU A 376 14.52 -4.42 13.02
C LEU A 376 14.77 -3.24 13.95
N ALA A 377 15.44 -3.46 15.09
CA ALA A 377 15.68 -2.43 16.10
C ALA A 377 16.83 -1.49 15.71
N ASN A 378 16.71 -0.20 16.07
CA ASN A 378 17.75 0.83 15.90
C ASN A 378 18.29 0.96 14.46
N GLN A 379 17.44 0.75 13.46
CA GLN A 379 17.79 0.85 12.04
C GLN A 379 17.52 2.25 11.53
N VAL A 380 18.49 2.85 10.83
CA VAL A 380 18.22 4.03 10.00
C VAL A 380 17.73 3.54 8.64
N ILE A 381 16.43 3.75 8.39
CA ILE A 381 15.73 3.24 7.22
C ILE A 381 15.30 4.39 6.30
N ARG A 382 15.08 4.07 5.02
CA ARG A 382 14.71 5.05 3.97
C ARG A 382 13.48 4.62 3.16
N PRO A 383 12.27 4.65 3.75
CA PRO A 383 11.05 4.21 3.09
C PRO A 383 10.49 5.21 2.08
N TYR A 384 10.84 6.51 2.17
CA TYR A 384 10.18 7.56 1.39
C TYR A 384 8.66 7.55 1.56
N SER A 385 8.22 7.64 2.80
CA SER A 385 6.82 7.60 3.21
C SER A 385 6.74 8.16 4.61
N ASP A 386 5.68 8.90 4.94
CA ASP A 386 5.38 9.32 6.31
C ASP A 386 4.34 8.42 7.01
N LEU A 387 3.73 7.47 6.27
CA LEU A 387 2.64 6.59 6.72
C LEU A 387 1.34 7.33 7.10
N LEU A 388 1.20 8.60 6.71
CA LEU A 388 0.01 9.41 6.96
C LEU A 388 -0.98 9.30 5.79
N LEU A 389 -2.24 9.62 6.07
CA LEU A 389 -3.28 9.83 5.07
C LEU A 389 -3.15 11.23 4.48
N HIS A 390 -3.24 11.32 3.16
CA HIS A 390 -3.32 12.58 2.43
C HIS A 390 -4.52 12.57 1.48
N ASP A 391 -5.17 13.73 1.32
CA ASP A 391 -6.15 13.93 0.26
C ASP A 391 -5.42 13.96 -1.09
N MET A 392 -5.62 12.91 -1.90
CA MET A 392 -4.98 12.77 -3.22
C MET A 392 -5.85 13.27 -4.38
N GLY A 393 -6.93 13.98 -4.07
CA GLY A 393 -7.83 14.58 -5.06
C GLY A 393 -8.91 13.64 -5.59
N GLU A 394 -9.88 14.24 -6.26
CA GLU A 394 -11.04 13.55 -6.83
C GLU A 394 -10.65 12.50 -7.88
N GLY A 395 -9.56 12.73 -8.63
CA GLY A 395 -9.06 11.78 -9.61
C GLY A 395 -8.74 10.41 -9.02
N LEU A 396 -8.38 10.35 -7.73
CA LEU A 396 -8.07 9.11 -7.00
C LEU A 396 -9.12 8.77 -5.94
N ALA A 397 -10.29 9.42 -5.94
CA ALA A 397 -11.33 9.11 -4.97
C ALA A 397 -11.95 7.72 -5.22
N ASP A 398 -12.16 6.95 -4.15
CA ASP A 398 -13.00 5.74 -4.15
C ASP A 398 -14.37 5.99 -3.48
N HIS A 399 -14.59 7.20 -2.95
CA HIS A 399 -15.79 7.63 -2.21
C HIS A 399 -16.14 6.77 -0.99
N ARG A 400 -15.29 5.82 -0.61
CA ARG A 400 -15.48 4.87 0.47
C ARG A 400 -14.67 5.29 1.70
N SER A 401 -15.33 5.46 2.83
CA SER A 401 -14.66 5.70 4.10
C SER A 401 -14.02 4.44 4.65
N GLU A 402 -13.00 4.60 5.49
CA GLU A 402 -12.36 3.53 6.27
C GLU A 402 -11.78 4.12 7.56
N PHE A 403 -12.47 3.89 8.67
CA PHE A 403 -12.30 4.61 9.93
C PHE A 403 -12.36 6.13 9.70
N GLN A 404 -11.27 6.84 9.96
CA GLN A 404 -11.17 8.29 9.79
C GLN A 404 -10.68 8.70 8.38
N ALA A 405 -10.37 7.74 7.52
CA ALA A 405 -10.04 8.00 6.13
C ALA A 405 -11.33 8.21 5.32
N GLY A 406 -11.42 9.34 4.61
CA GLY A 406 -12.45 9.62 3.62
C GLY A 406 -12.14 9.01 2.26
N GLY A 407 -13.03 9.24 1.29
CA GLY A 407 -12.93 8.66 -0.06
C GLY A 407 -11.71 9.11 -0.87
N ARG A 408 -11.14 10.27 -0.54
CA ARG A 408 -9.96 10.86 -1.21
C ARG A 408 -8.65 10.60 -0.47
N ASP A 409 -8.74 10.04 0.73
CA ASP A 409 -7.59 9.83 1.60
C ASP A 409 -6.89 8.52 1.24
N TRP A 410 -5.58 8.62 1.02
CA TRP A 410 -4.72 7.47 0.83
C TRP A 410 -3.48 7.60 1.70
N ARG A 411 -3.03 6.47 2.25
CA ARG A 411 -1.76 6.42 2.98
C ARG A 411 -0.62 6.57 1.99
N THR A 412 0.37 7.40 2.30
CA THR A 412 1.63 7.44 1.54
C THR A 412 2.29 6.06 1.53
N PRO A 413 2.42 5.36 0.38
CA PRO A 413 3.10 4.07 0.33
C PRO A 413 4.62 4.26 0.35
N PRO A 414 5.41 3.34 0.94
CA PRO A 414 6.86 3.38 0.83
C PRO A 414 7.29 3.24 -0.63
N LEU A 415 8.29 4.00 -1.05
CA LEU A 415 8.85 3.96 -2.41
C LEU A 415 10.08 3.06 -2.54
N TRP A 416 10.59 2.49 -1.45
CA TRP A 416 11.72 1.56 -1.55
C TRP A 416 11.38 0.36 -2.46
N GLY A 417 12.34 -0.08 -3.26
CA GLY A 417 12.16 -1.14 -4.25
C GLY A 417 11.20 -0.83 -5.39
N ILE A 418 10.58 0.36 -5.48
CA ILE A 418 9.57 0.64 -6.51
C ILE A 418 10.11 0.45 -7.93
N GLY A 419 11.39 0.75 -8.15
CA GLY A 419 12.06 0.55 -9.43
C GLY A 419 12.35 -0.91 -9.80
N LEU A 420 12.08 -1.86 -8.91
CA LEU A 420 12.20 -3.30 -9.14
C LEU A 420 10.85 -3.97 -9.44
N THR A 421 9.75 -3.22 -9.45
CA THR A 421 8.39 -3.77 -9.66
C THR A 421 8.31 -4.58 -10.97
N GLN A 422 8.80 -4.05 -12.09
CA GLN A 422 8.82 -4.78 -13.37
C GLN A 422 9.61 -6.09 -13.28
N THR A 423 10.79 -6.04 -12.65
CA THR A 423 11.68 -7.21 -12.54
C THR A 423 11.08 -8.31 -11.68
N VAL A 424 10.40 -7.95 -10.58
CA VAL A 424 9.83 -8.91 -9.62
C VAL A 424 8.44 -9.39 -10.05
N SER A 425 7.55 -8.45 -10.38
CA SER A 425 6.12 -8.72 -10.62
C SER A 425 5.81 -8.95 -12.10
N GLY A 426 6.69 -8.57 -13.03
CA GLY A 426 6.49 -8.71 -14.47
C GLY A 426 5.66 -7.60 -15.13
N HIS A 427 5.25 -6.58 -14.38
CA HIS A 427 4.48 -5.43 -14.85
C HIS A 427 4.82 -4.14 -14.08
N THR A 428 4.31 -2.99 -14.53
CA THR A 428 4.51 -1.65 -13.90
C THR A 428 3.19 -0.95 -13.57
N GLN A 429 2.25 -1.66 -12.95
CA GLN A 429 0.95 -1.08 -12.60
C GLN A 429 0.98 -0.52 -11.17
N PHE A 430 0.79 0.79 -11.04
CA PHE A 430 0.95 1.54 -9.79
C PHE A 430 -0.36 2.17 -9.31
N LEU A 431 -0.32 2.76 -8.12
CA LEU A 431 -1.45 3.29 -7.35
C LEU A 431 -2.31 2.18 -6.73
N HIS A 432 -3.34 2.57 -5.99
CA HIS A 432 -4.16 1.65 -5.20
C HIS A 432 -4.92 0.64 -6.07
N ASP A 433 -5.26 0.98 -7.30
CA ASP A 433 -6.05 0.16 -8.23
C ASP A 433 -5.29 -0.23 -9.51
N GLY A 434 -3.97 -0.04 -9.53
CA GLY A 434 -3.12 -0.42 -10.67
C GLY A 434 -3.36 0.38 -11.96
N ARG A 435 -4.04 1.53 -11.91
CA ARG A 435 -4.39 2.30 -13.12
C ARG A 435 -3.16 2.86 -13.86
N ALA A 436 -2.12 3.27 -13.14
CA ALA A 436 -0.94 3.91 -13.73
C ALA A 436 0.02 2.85 -14.29
N ARG A 437 0.36 2.92 -15.57
CA ARG A 437 1.23 1.93 -16.26
C ARG A 437 2.72 2.18 -16.07
N ASN A 438 3.08 3.32 -15.50
CA ASN A 438 4.45 3.69 -15.17
C ASN A 438 4.45 4.77 -14.08
N LEU A 439 5.64 5.10 -13.56
CA LEU A 439 5.81 6.06 -12.48
C LEU A 439 5.43 7.49 -12.89
N LEU A 440 5.60 7.87 -14.16
CA LEU A 440 5.19 9.19 -14.63
C LEU A 440 3.66 9.31 -14.60
N GLU A 441 2.93 8.31 -15.12
CA GLU A 441 1.47 8.26 -15.01
C GLU A 441 1.01 8.31 -13.55
N ALA A 442 1.70 7.61 -12.65
CA ALA A 442 1.36 7.63 -11.22
C ALA A 442 1.49 9.04 -10.64
N VAL A 443 2.59 9.75 -10.95
CA VAL A 443 2.79 11.15 -10.56
C VAL A 443 1.70 12.05 -11.15
N LEU A 444 1.31 11.84 -12.41
CA LEU A 444 0.28 12.65 -13.06
C LEU A 444 -1.13 12.44 -12.50
N TRP A 445 -1.39 11.35 -11.77
CA TRP A 445 -2.65 11.15 -11.05
C TRP A 445 -2.72 11.89 -9.71
N HIS A 446 -1.60 12.42 -9.20
CA HIS A 446 -1.60 13.12 -7.92
C HIS A 446 -2.40 14.43 -8.03
N GLY A 447 -3.45 14.56 -7.21
CA GLY A 447 -4.23 15.77 -7.01
C GLY A 447 -4.27 16.16 -5.53
N GLY A 448 -5.31 16.90 -5.11
CA GLY A 448 -5.50 17.27 -3.71
C GLY A 448 -4.28 18.00 -3.12
N GLU A 449 -3.76 17.52 -1.99
CA GLU A 449 -2.56 18.07 -1.34
C GLU A 449 -1.32 18.00 -2.24
N ALA A 450 -1.23 16.99 -3.13
CA ALA A 450 -0.11 16.79 -4.04
C ALA A 450 -0.25 17.55 -5.38
N GLN A 451 -1.32 18.35 -5.55
CA GLN A 451 -1.61 19.08 -6.78
C GLN A 451 -0.48 20.04 -7.21
N ALA A 452 0.20 20.67 -6.24
CA ALA A 452 1.32 21.56 -6.52
C ALA A 452 2.53 20.79 -7.09
N ALA A 453 2.86 19.64 -6.50
CA ALA A 453 3.94 18.77 -6.98
C ALA A 453 3.67 18.25 -8.40
N GLN A 454 2.43 17.81 -8.66
CA GLN A 454 2.02 17.38 -9.99
C GLN A 454 2.19 18.50 -11.03
N ARG A 455 1.78 19.74 -10.71
CA ARG A 455 1.97 20.90 -11.59
C ARG A 455 3.43 21.24 -11.83
N GLN A 456 4.28 21.05 -10.83
CA GLN A 456 5.73 21.24 -10.98
C GLN A 456 6.30 20.21 -11.97
N VAL A 457 5.91 18.94 -11.87
CA VAL A 457 6.33 17.89 -12.81
C VAL A 457 5.80 18.15 -14.23
N LEU A 458 4.58 18.68 -14.37
CA LEU A 458 4.03 19.12 -15.67
C LEU A 458 4.84 20.26 -16.32
N SER A 459 5.64 20.99 -15.53
CA SER A 459 6.53 22.04 -16.03
C SER A 459 7.93 21.55 -16.41
N PHE A 460 8.32 20.35 -15.97
CA PHE A 460 9.62 19.78 -16.29
C PHE A 460 9.73 19.47 -17.77
N ASN A 461 10.90 19.71 -18.37
CA ASN A 461 11.23 19.28 -19.73
C ASN A 461 11.54 17.77 -19.79
N ALA A 462 11.81 17.24 -20.98
CA ALA A 462 12.07 15.81 -21.18
C ALA A 462 13.26 15.28 -20.35
N GLU A 463 14.37 16.02 -20.28
CA GLU A 463 15.56 15.61 -19.52
C GLU A 463 15.30 15.59 -18.01
N GLN A 464 14.58 16.59 -17.50
CA GLN A 464 14.18 16.64 -16.10
C GLN A 464 13.23 15.49 -15.75
N ARG A 465 12.25 15.18 -16.61
CA ARG A 465 11.37 14.02 -16.41
C ARG A 465 12.16 12.72 -16.42
N ALA A 466 13.11 12.55 -17.33
CA ALA A 466 13.99 11.38 -17.37
C ALA A 466 14.86 11.27 -16.11
N ALA A 467 15.41 12.37 -15.60
CA ALA A 467 16.18 12.38 -14.37
C ALA A 467 15.31 12.04 -13.14
N LEU A 468 14.12 12.65 -13.01
CA LEU A 468 13.17 12.30 -11.95
C LEU A 468 12.83 10.80 -11.97
N LEU A 469 12.54 10.25 -13.15
CA LEU A 469 12.28 8.82 -13.31
C LEU A 469 13.51 7.96 -12.99
N ALA A 470 14.73 8.40 -13.31
CA ALA A 470 15.94 7.69 -12.91
C ALA A 470 16.08 7.63 -11.37
N PHE A 471 15.78 8.73 -10.67
CA PHE A 471 15.72 8.72 -9.21
C PHE A 471 14.66 7.77 -8.67
N LEU A 472 13.42 7.82 -9.17
CA LEU A 472 12.36 6.95 -8.67
C LEU A 472 12.64 5.47 -8.98
N ASN A 473 13.19 5.16 -10.16
CA ASN A 473 13.61 3.80 -10.50
C ASN A 473 14.86 3.36 -9.71
N SER A 474 15.64 4.28 -9.17
CA SER A 474 16.77 3.96 -8.31
C SER A 474 16.32 3.41 -6.95
N LEU A 475 15.13 3.82 -6.47
CA LEU A 475 14.55 3.48 -5.16
C LEU A 475 14.21 2.01 -4.98
#